data_AF-A0A210PDS7-F1
#
_entry.id   AF-A0A210PDS7-F1
#
_cell.length_a   1.000
_cell.length_b   1.000
_cell.length_c   1.000
_cell.angle_alpha   90.00
_cell.angle_beta   90.00
_cell.angle_gamma   90.00
#
_symmetry.space_group_name_H-M   'P 1'
#
loop_
_entity.id
_entity.type
_entity.pdbx_description
1 polymer ?
#
loop_
_entity_poly.entity_id
_entity_poly.type
_entity_poly.pdbx_seq_one_letter_code
_entity_poly.pdbx_strand_id
1 'polypeptide(L)'
;MLRVIQRTRGLTYCRYKHSKSGNKQVDDTPKKIPCLVKEEDMVNDWIGPSDPVSNLRPIKFHVSKEDSPLAKSYRSQRQETQDWNQEFWSEHNTEFYEVYRLYIHPKLE
;
A
#
# COMPACT_ATOMS: atom_id res chain seq x y z
N MET A 1 4.49 -34.35 2.68
CA MET A 1 3.13 -33.79 2.69
C MET A 1 3.23 -32.27 2.64
N LEU A 2 3.04 -31.67 1.47
CA LEU A 2 3.02 -30.22 1.32
C LEU A 2 1.69 -29.70 1.88
N ARG A 3 1.75 -28.89 2.95
CA ARG A 3 0.56 -28.26 3.52
C ARG A 3 0.12 -27.12 2.62
N VAL A 4 -0.98 -27.33 1.91
CA VAL A 4 -1.70 -26.28 1.18
C VAL A 4 -2.29 -25.33 2.22
N ILE A 5 -1.69 -24.16 2.37
CA ILE A 5 -2.25 -23.10 3.22
C ILE A 5 -3.45 -22.52 2.45
N GLN A 6 -4.66 -22.91 2.85
CA GLN A 6 -5.87 -22.25 2.40
C GLN A 6 -5.94 -20.87 3.05
N ARG A 7 -5.53 -19.82 2.33
CA ARG A 7 -5.72 -18.43 2.75
C ARG A 7 -7.19 -18.05 2.55
N THR A 8 -7.87 -17.84 3.67
CA THR A 8 -9.27 -17.44 3.75
C THR A 8 -9.49 -16.05 3.16
N ARG A 9 -10.62 -15.89 2.48
CA ARG A 9 -11.11 -14.64 1.89
C ARG A 9 -11.40 -13.61 2.98
N GLY A 10 -10.68 -12.50 2.93
CA GLY A 10 -11.02 -11.27 3.65
C GLY A 10 -10.34 -10.10 2.94
N LEU A 11 -11.10 -9.35 2.14
CA LEU A 11 -10.64 -8.07 1.59
C LEU A 11 -10.64 -7.04 2.72
N THR A 12 -9.57 -7.04 3.51
CA THR A 12 -9.21 -5.89 4.32
C THR A 12 -7.99 -5.28 3.67
N TYR A 13 -8.16 -4.15 2.99
CA TYR A 13 -7.04 -3.27 2.71
C TYR A 13 -6.34 -3.01 4.04
N CYS A 14 -5.11 -3.53 4.21
CA CYS A 14 -4.31 -3.29 5.39
C CYS A 14 -4.06 -1.79 5.47
N ARG A 15 -4.89 -1.10 6.26
CA ARG A 15 -4.58 0.23 6.78
C ARG A 15 -3.34 0.05 7.67
N TYR A 16 -2.15 0.22 7.09
CA TYR A 16 -0.90 0.25 7.82
C TYR A 16 -0.99 1.39 8.85
N LYS A 17 -1.17 1.02 10.11
CA LYS A 17 -1.24 1.98 11.22
C LYS A 17 0.19 2.31 11.64
N HIS A 18 0.71 3.44 11.19
CA HIS A 18 1.82 4.06 11.90
C HIS A 18 1.33 4.52 13.28
N SER A 19 1.89 3.94 14.33
CA SER A 19 1.92 4.60 15.63
C SER A 19 3.20 5.44 15.68
N LYS A 20 3.06 6.76 15.84
CA LYS A 20 3.81 7.59 16.79
C LYS A 20 3.39 9.06 16.75
N SER A 21 3.40 9.60 17.96
CA SER A 21 3.02 10.92 18.45
C SER A 21 3.59 12.12 17.69
N GLY A 22 2.77 13.15 17.52
CA GLY A 22 3.20 14.51 17.18
C GLY A 22 2.01 15.45 17.06
N ASN A 23 1.73 16.22 18.11
CA ASN A 23 0.69 17.26 18.12
C ASN A 23 1.00 18.31 17.04
N LYS A 24 0.18 18.37 16.00
CA LYS A 24 0.04 19.53 15.11
C LYS A 24 -1.43 19.90 15.14
N GLN A 25 -1.75 21.09 15.64
CA GLN A 25 -3.09 21.66 15.51
C GLN A 25 -3.42 21.73 14.02
N VAL A 26 -4.36 20.88 13.58
CA VAL A 26 -4.94 20.95 12.25
C VAL A 26 -6.22 21.77 12.38
N ASP A 27 -6.24 22.91 11.69
CA ASP A 27 -7.38 23.80 11.46
C ASP A 27 -8.68 23.00 11.14
N ASP A 28 -9.65 23.09 12.06
CA ASP A 28 -10.95 22.38 12.10
C ASP A 28 -11.97 22.87 11.05
N THR A 29 -11.54 23.55 9.99
CA THR A 29 -12.43 23.89 8.89
C THR A 29 -12.64 22.69 7.97
N PRO A 30 -13.89 22.22 7.74
CA PRO A 30 -14.17 21.11 6.83
C PRO A 30 -13.93 21.56 5.39
N LYS A 31 -12.67 21.44 4.95
CA LYS A 31 -12.28 21.59 3.55
C LYS A 31 -12.93 20.43 2.81
N LYS A 32 -14.05 20.69 2.12
CA LYS A 32 -14.70 19.73 1.21
C LYS A 32 -13.65 19.30 0.18
N ILE A 33 -13.04 18.14 0.39
CA ILE A 33 -12.20 17.49 -0.60
C ILE A 33 -13.15 16.99 -1.71
N PRO A 34 -13.13 17.57 -2.92
CA PRO A 34 -14.00 17.11 -3.99
C PRO A 34 -13.32 15.92 -4.66
N CYS A 35 -13.61 14.68 -4.23
CA CYS A 35 -13.40 13.46 -5.04
C CYS A 35 -13.81 12.14 -4.34
N LEU A 36 -14.97 12.06 -3.67
CA LEU A 36 -15.53 10.74 -3.35
C LEU A 36 -16.13 10.10 -4.61
N VAL A 37 -15.28 9.80 -5.60
CA VAL A 37 -15.63 8.98 -6.76
C VAL A 37 -15.86 7.57 -6.21
N LYS A 38 -17.03 7.01 -6.46
CA LYS A 38 -17.32 5.63 -6.09
C LYS A 38 -16.37 4.73 -6.89
N GLU A 39 -15.88 3.64 -6.28
CA GLU A 39 -14.89 2.76 -6.93
C GLU A 39 -15.37 2.23 -8.29
N GLU A 40 -16.68 2.10 -8.44
CA GLU A 40 -17.40 1.68 -9.63
C GLU A 40 -17.38 2.69 -10.80
N ASP A 41 -17.06 3.97 -10.53
CA ASP A 41 -17.01 5.03 -11.56
C ASP A 41 -15.57 5.32 -12.04
N MET A 42 -14.56 4.66 -11.45
CA MET A 42 -13.15 4.90 -11.75
C MET A 42 -12.75 4.12 -13.00
N VAL A 43 -12.54 4.76 -14.15
CA VAL A 43 -12.33 4.04 -15.44
C VAL A 43 -10.91 3.45 -15.60
N ASN A 44 -9.92 3.96 -14.86
CA ASN A 44 -8.51 3.59 -14.98
C ASN A 44 -7.92 3.19 -13.62
N ASP A 45 -6.80 2.46 -13.63
CA ASP A 45 -5.99 2.20 -12.43
C ASP A 45 -5.53 3.52 -11.79
N TRP A 46 -5.57 3.60 -10.46
CA TRP A 46 -5.16 4.79 -9.72
C TRP A 46 -3.83 4.57 -9.03
N ILE A 47 -2.87 5.47 -9.25
CA ILE A 47 -1.52 5.39 -8.71
C ILE A 47 -1.33 6.50 -7.68
N GLY A 48 -1.30 6.13 -6.40
CA GLY A 48 -1.12 7.06 -5.29
C GLY A 48 0.31 7.64 -5.21
N PRO A 49 0.59 8.55 -4.27
CA PRO A 49 1.94 9.09 -4.03
C PRO A 49 2.91 8.00 -3.54
N SER A 50 4.22 8.30 -3.50
CA SER A 50 5.22 7.36 -2.95
C SER A 50 4.92 7.00 -1.50
N ASP A 51 5.01 5.72 -1.16
CA ASP A 51 5.01 5.26 0.23
C ASP A 51 6.30 5.75 0.93
N PRO A 52 6.21 6.23 2.19
CA PRO A 52 7.37 6.77 2.89
C PRO A 52 8.37 5.71 3.38
N VAL A 53 8.00 4.43 3.43
CA VAL A 53 8.86 3.34 3.90
C VAL A 53 9.39 2.56 2.72
N SER A 54 8.51 2.01 1.88
CA SER A 54 8.92 1.17 0.73
C SER A 54 9.43 1.99 -0.45
N ASN A 55 9.11 3.29 -0.52
CA ASN A 55 9.32 4.17 -1.68
C ASN A 55 8.56 3.75 -2.94
N LEU A 56 7.63 2.80 -2.85
CA LEU A 56 6.82 2.34 -3.97
C LEU A 56 5.48 3.08 -4.03
N ARG A 57 4.94 3.21 -5.25
CA ARG A 57 3.64 3.85 -5.49
C ARG A 57 2.53 2.80 -5.25
N PRO A 58 1.57 3.03 -4.34
CA PRO A 58 0.43 2.14 -4.16
C PRO A 58 -0.49 2.24 -5.39
N ILE A 59 -0.96 1.09 -5.87
CA ILE A 59 -1.84 0.99 -7.03
C ILE A 59 -3.19 0.46 -6.57
N LYS A 60 -4.26 1.17 -6.95
CA LYS A 60 -5.63 0.69 -6.82
C LYS A 60 -6.12 0.29 -8.21
N PHE A 61 -6.24 -1.02 -8.44
CA PHE A 61 -6.72 -1.53 -9.71
C PHE A 61 -8.20 -1.19 -9.91
N HIS A 62 -8.55 -0.79 -11.13
CA HIS A 62 -9.94 -0.63 -11.53
C HIS A 62 -10.69 -1.97 -11.40
N VAL A 63 -11.96 -1.91 -11.00
CA VAL A 63 -12.86 -3.05 -10.94
C VAL A 63 -14.09 -2.74 -11.78
N SER A 64 -14.28 -3.48 -12.88
CA SER A 64 -15.48 -3.34 -13.71
C SER A 64 -16.59 -4.25 -13.20
N LYS A 65 -17.85 -3.81 -13.32
CA LYS A 65 -19.04 -4.58 -12.94
C LYS A 65 -19.19 -5.87 -13.76
N GLU A 66 -18.77 -5.82 -15.03
CA GLU A 66 -18.93 -6.88 -16.02
C GLU A 66 -17.62 -7.67 -16.26
N ASP A 67 -16.66 -7.57 -15.33
CA ASP A 67 -15.36 -8.24 -15.46
C ASP A 67 -15.52 -9.76 -15.67
N SER A 68 -14.91 -10.25 -16.76
CA SER A 68 -14.75 -11.67 -17.06
C SER A 68 -14.03 -12.39 -15.91
N PRO A 69 -14.34 -13.67 -15.62
CA PRO A 69 -13.63 -14.45 -14.61
C PRO A 69 -12.11 -14.43 -14.77
N LEU A 70 -11.62 -14.43 -16.01
CA LEU A 70 -10.18 -14.34 -16.31
C LEU A 70 -9.60 -12.98 -15.91
N ALA A 71 -10.29 -11.88 -16.23
CA ALA A 71 -9.88 -10.53 -15.85
C ALA A 71 -9.82 -10.37 -14.32
N LYS A 72 -10.80 -10.92 -13.59
CA LYS A 72 -10.80 -10.95 -12.12
C LYS A 72 -9.61 -11.72 -11.55
N SER A 73 -9.29 -12.88 -12.13
CA SER A 73 -8.14 -13.69 -11.72
C SER A 73 -6.83 -12.94 -11.96
N TYR A 74 -6.66 -12.36 -13.15
CA TYR A 74 -5.49 -11.57 -13.51
C TYR A 74 -5.30 -10.37 -12.57
N ARG A 75 -6.36 -9.60 -12.30
CA ARG A 75 -6.31 -8.48 -11.36
C ARG A 75 -5.92 -8.92 -9.95
N SER A 76 -6.45 -10.05 -9.48
CA SER A 76 -6.10 -10.60 -8.16
C SER A 76 -4.62 -10.96 -8.06
N GLN A 77 -4.06 -11.60 -9.11
CA GLN A 77 -2.64 -11.94 -9.16
C GLN A 77 -1.74 -10.69 -9.21
N ARG A 78 -2.15 -9.65 -9.95
CA ARG A 78 -1.45 -8.36 -9.93
C ARG A 78 -1.46 -7.74 -8.54
N GLN A 79 -2.60 -7.76 -7.85
CA GLN A 79 -2.71 -7.25 -6.49
C GLN A 79 -1.79 -8.01 -5.53
N GLU A 80 -1.83 -9.34 -5.53
CA GLU A 80 -0.96 -10.16 -4.70
C GLU A 80 0.53 -9.86 -4.95
N THR A 81 0.92 -9.69 -6.22
CA THR A 81 2.29 -9.32 -6.58
C THR A 81 2.67 -7.95 -6.04
N GLN A 82 1.77 -6.96 -6.16
CA GLN A 82 2.03 -5.60 -5.66
C GLN A 82 2.10 -5.56 -4.13
N ASP A 83 1.23 -6.30 -3.45
CA ASP A 83 1.21 -6.39 -1.99
C ASP A 83 2.51 -7.01 -1.48
N TRP A 84 2.97 -8.10 -2.12
CA TRP A 84 4.26 -8.72 -1.80
C TRP A 84 5.44 -7.77 -2.05
N ASN A 85 5.44 -7.04 -3.17
CA ASN A 85 6.48 -6.08 -3.49
C ASN A 85 6.56 -4.94 -2.45
N GLN A 86 5.39 -4.45 -2.01
CA GLN A 86 5.28 -3.44 -0.96
C GLN A 86 5.81 -3.94 0.39
N GLU A 87 5.42 -5.16 0.78
CA GLU A 87 5.89 -5.79 2.02
C GLU A 87 7.41 -5.97 2.01
N PHE A 88 7.95 -6.56 0.94
CA PHE A 88 9.38 -6.80 0.77
C PHE A 88 10.21 -5.51 0.92
N TRP A 89 9.86 -4.45 0.19
CA TRP A 89 10.62 -3.20 0.24
C TRP A 89 10.43 -2.44 1.54
N SER A 90 9.26 -2.56 2.19
CA SER A 90 9.04 -1.95 3.51
C SER A 90 9.95 -2.57 4.55
N GLU A 91 10.02 -3.91 4.59
CA GLU A 91 10.89 -4.65 5.51
C GLU A 91 12.36 -4.33 5.24
N HIS A 92 12.79 -4.45 3.99
CA HIS A 92 14.18 -4.24 3.61
C HIS A 92 14.67 -2.82 3.87
N ASN A 93 13.88 -1.80 3.52
CA ASN A 93 14.25 -0.41 3.76
C ASN A 93 14.31 -0.10 5.26
N THR A 94 13.42 -0.68 6.06
CA THR A 94 13.44 -0.53 7.51
C THR A 94 14.76 -1.06 8.09
N GLU A 95 15.12 -2.30 7.76
CA GLU A 95 16.38 -2.92 8.20
C GLU A 95 17.60 -2.13 7.71
N PHE A 96 17.60 -1.70 6.46
CA PHE A 96 18.68 -0.90 5.89
C PHE A 96 18.88 0.41 6.65
N TYR A 97 17.81 1.15 6.93
CA TYR A 97 17.91 2.42 7.65
C TYR A 97 18.34 2.24 9.10
N GLU A 98 18.00 1.13 9.75
CA GLU A 98 18.53 0.81 11.08
C GLU A 98 20.05 0.65 11.05
N VAL A 99 20.58 -0.18 10.15
CA VAL A 99 22.03 -0.39 10.01
C VAL A 99 22.73 0.89 9.55
N TYR A 100 22.15 1.63 8.60
CA TYR A 100 22.69 2.89 8.10
C TYR A 100 22.88 3.91 9.22
N ARG A 101 21.88 4.05 10.10
CA ARG A 101 21.93 4.99 11.24
C ARG A 101 22.99 4.60 12.27
N LEU A 102 23.25 3.31 12.45
CA LEU A 102 24.26 2.83 13.41
C LEU A 102 25.69 2.95 12.90
N TYR A 103 25.93 2.70 11.61
CA TYR A 103 27.29 2.48 11.11
C TYR A 103 27.78 3.46 10.06
N ILE A 104 26.86 4.08 9.30
CA ILE A 104 27.20 4.92 8.16
C ILE A 104 27.00 6.39 8.51
N HIS A 105 25.82 6.76 9.01
CA HIS A 105 25.50 8.16 9.33
C HIS A 105 26.52 8.82 10.27
N PRO A 106 26.97 8.17 11.37
CA PRO A 106 27.95 8.79 12.28
C PRO A 106 29.37 8.94 11.69
N LYS A 107 29.67 8.29 10.56
CA LYS A 107 30.98 8.39 9.89
C LYS A 107 31.03 9.52 8.85
N LEU A 108 29.88 10.13 8.56
CA LEU A 108 29.74 11.19 7.57
C LEU A 108 29.68 12.59 8.22
N GLU A 109 29.58 12.64 9.55
CA GLU A 109 29.72 13.85 10.37
C GLU A 109 31.17 14.03 10.83
#